data_AF-A0A395YFV0-F1
#
_entry.id   AF-A0A395YFV0-F1
#
_cell.length_a   1.000
_cell.length_b   1.000
_cell.length_c   1.000
_cell.angle_alpha   90.00
_cell.angle_beta   90.00
_cell.angle_gamma   90.00
#
_symmetry.space_group_name_H-M   'P 1'
#
loop_
_entity.id
_entity.type
_entity.pdbx_description
1 polymer ?
#
loop_
_entity_poly.entity_id
_entity_poly.type
_entity_poly.pdbx_seq_one_letter_code
_entity_poly.pdbx_strand_id
1 'polypeptide(L)'
;MDDYKDDAFKPTELDYKTCDSHLQMMKAALPYLGLRQQRMISMYVRVQEMNRTMRMFSQGEMTAMSAGSEEEGKRPSVSEMLEAIKPYGNTYEQEIISLISNMTKGVSAPMEQLKNFLSPEQQSRIDTIQFMMQAMQTMT
;
A
#
# COMPACT_ATOMS: atom_id res chain seq x y z
N MET A 1 28.49 4.96 -5.14
CA MET A 1 27.75 4.14 -4.16
C MET A 1 26.42 4.82 -4.01
N ASP A 2 25.53 4.58 -4.97
CA ASP A 2 24.17 5.07 -4.94
C ASP A 2 23.32 3.83 -4.66
N ASP A 3 22.85 3.76 -3.42
CA ASP A 3 21.86 2.81 -2.92
C ASP A 3 20.53 3.12 -3.63
N TYR A 4 20.42 2.70 -4.89
CA TYR A 4 19.14 2.64 -5.59
C TYR A 4 18.38 1.51 -4.92
N LYS A 5 17.68 1.83 -3.83
CA LYS A 5 16.67 0.94 -3.27
C LYS A 5 15.75 0.60 -4.44
N ASP A 6 15.88 -0.64 -4.88
CA ASP A 6 14.95 -1.31 -5.75
C ASP A 6 13.64 -1.36 -4.97
N ASP A 7 12.89 -0.26 -4.99
CA ASP A 7 11.45 -0.24 -4.77
C ASP A 7 10.86 -1.01 -5.96
N ALA A 8 11.17 -2.31 -6.00
CA ALA A 8 10.79 -3.22 -7.04
C ALA A 8 9.29 -3.08 -7.17
N PHE A 9 8.84 -2.55 -8.32
CA PHE A 9 7.44 -2.39 -8.64
C PHE A 9 6.74 -3.71 -8.28
N LYS A 10 5.99 -3.70 -7.17
CA LYS A 10 5.36 -4.91 -6.67
C LYS A 10 4.05 -5.04 -7.43
N PRO A 11 3.92 -5.98 -8.38
CA PRO A 11 2.70 -6.09 -9.17
C PRO A 11 1.58 -6.55 -8.25
N THR A 12 0.43 -5.90 -8.35
CA THR A 12 -0.76 -6.32 -7.61
C THR A 12 -1.37 -7.57 -8.25
N GLU A 13 -2.20 -8.31 -7.52
CA GLU A 13 -2.96 -9.44 -8.10
C GLU A 13 -3.80 -9.01 -9.31
N LEU A 14 -4.29 -7.76 -9.29
CA LEU A 14 -5.03 -7.18 -10.41
C LEU A 14 -4.13 -7.01 -11.64
N ASP A 15 -2.87 -6.60 -11.47
CA ASP A 15 -1.92 -6.46 -12.58
C ASP A 15 -1.65 -7.80 -13.26
N TYR A 16 -1.49 -8.89 -12.48
CA TYR A 16 -1.31 -10.23 -13.03
C TYR A 16 -2.52 -10.70 -13.85
N LYS A 17 -3.72 -10.38 -13.39
CA LYS A 17 -4.94 -10.83 -14.07
C LYS A 17 -5.24 -9.99 -15.32
N THR A 18 -4.93 -8.70 -15.28
CA THR A 18 -5.24 -7.77 -16.38
C THR A 18 -4.17 -7.74 -17.47
N CYS A 19 -2.92 -8.11 -17.15
CA CYS A 19 -1.81 -8.12 -18.10
C CYS A 19 -1.55 -9.52 -18.70
N ASP A 20 -1.76 -9.66 -20.01
CA ASP A 20 -1.31 -10.85 -20.76
C ASP A 20 0.20 -10.84 -21.02
N SER A 21 0.80 -12.01 -21.26
CA SER A 21 2.18 -12.13 -21.75
C SER A 21 2.39 -11.33 -23.03
N HIS A 22 1.43 -11.38 -23.96
CA HIS A 22 1.52 -10.62 -25.21
C HIS A 22 1.43 -9.10 -25.00
N LEU A 23 0.57 -8.63 -24.08
CA LEU A 23 0.47 -7.20 -23.74
C LEU A 23 1.75 -6.72 -23.04
N GLN A 24 2.36 -7.56 -22.20
CA GLN A 24 3.66 -7.25 -21.58
C GLN A 24 4.78 -7.17 -22.62
N MET A 25 4.82 -8.07 -23.61
CA MET A 25 5.76 -7.97 -24.73
C MET A 25 5.59 -6.66 -25.50
N MET A 26 4.35 -6.26 -25.79
CA MET A 26 4.08 -4.97 -26.44
C MET A 26 4.49 -3.77 -25.59
N LYS A 27 4.25 -3.82 -24.27
CA LYS A 27 4.71 -2.79 -23.32
C LYS A 27 6.23 -2.69 -23.26
N ALA A 28 6.92 -3.83 -23.18
CA ALA A 28 8.38 -3.91 -23.13
C ALA A 28 9.03 -3.43 -24.43
N ALA A 29 8.33 -3.54 -25.56
CA ALA A 29 8.80 -3.02 -26.84
C ALA A 29 8.70 -1.48 -26.94
N LEU A 30 7.86 -0.82 -26.13
CA LEU A 30 7.60 0.63 -26.23
C LEU A 30 8.87 1.49 -26.29
N PRO A 31 9.88 1.32 -25.41
CA PRO A 31 11.09 2.16 -25.43
C PRO A 31 11.86 2.14 -26.77
N TYR A 32 11.69 1.07 -27.56
CA TYR A 32 12.39 0.87 -28.83
C TYR A 32 11.62 1.39 -30.05
N LEU A 33 10.39 1.87 -29.87
CA LEU A 33 9.53 2.35 -30.95
C LEU A 33 9.65 3.86 -31.16
N GLY A 34 9.35 4.35 -32.37
CA GLY A 34 9.26 5.78 -32.63
C GLY A 34 8.06 6.43 -31.92
N LEU A 35 8.13 7.73 -31.61
CA LEU A 35 7.13 8.45 -30.79
C LEU A 35 5.67 8.28 -31.28
N ARG A 36 5.45 8.23 -32.59
CA ARG A 36 4.11 8.01 -33.14
C ARG A 36 3.62 6.58 -32.88
N GLN A 37 4.47 5.58 -33.08
CA GLN A 37 4.14 4.18 -32.81
C GLN A 37 3.98 3.93 -31.31
N GLN A 38 4.85 4.51 -30.47
CA GLN A 38 4.74 4.45 -29.01
C GLN A 38 3.38 4.92 -28.53
N ARG A 39 2.91 6.10 -29.00
CA ARG A 39 1.59 6.64 -28.61
C ARG A 39 0.45 5.73 -29.03
N MET A 40 0.46 5.22 -30.26
CA MET A 40 -0.60 4.34 -30.76
C MET A 40 -0.63 3.01 -30.00
N ILE A 41 0.55 2.40 -29.80
CA ILE A 41 0.68 1.10 -29.14
C ILE A 41 0.42 1.21 -27.63
N SER A 42 0.89 2.27 -26.97
CA SER A 42 0.62 2.49 -25.54
C SER A 42 -0.88 2.66 -25.27
N MET A 43 -1.57 3.43 -26.10
CA MET A 43 -3.02 3.59 -26.02
C MET A 43 -3.74 2.25 -26.28
N TYR A 44 -3.32 1.49 -27.29
CA TYR A 44 -3.90 0.18 -27.58
C TYR A 44 -3.76 -0.80 -26.41
N VAL A 45 -2.55 -0.93 -25.85
CA VAL A 45 -2.31 -1.79 -24.68
C VAL A 45 -3.20 -1.34 -23.52
N ARG A 46 -3.29 -0.04 -23.23
CA ARG A 46 -4.09 0.47 -22.12
C ARG A 46 -5.58 0.18 -22.27
N VAL A 47 -6.11 0.29 -23.49
CA VAL A 47 -7.50 -0.08 -23.82
C VAL A 47 -7.74 -1.58 -23.63
N GLN A 48 -6.76 -2.42 -23.98
CA GLN A 48 -6.88 -3.88 -23.79
C GLN A 48 -6.85 -4.28 -22.31
N GLU A 49 -5.96 -3.67 -21.50
CA GLU A 49 -5.95 -3.86 -20.04
C GLU A 49 -7.29 -3.46 -19.43
N MET A 50 -7.82 -2.30 -19.82
CA MET A 50 -9.13 -1.83 -19.39
C MET A 50 -10.24 -2.83 -19.75
N ASN A 51 -10.34 -3.26 -21.01
CA ASN A 51 -11.36 -4.22 -21.43
C ASN A 51 -11.28 -5.53 -20.63
N ARG A 52 -10.08 -5.99 -20.24
CA ARG A 52 -9.91 -7.16 -19.38
C ARG A 52 -10.42 -6.92 -17.97
N THR A 53 -10.10 -5.77 -17.37
CA THR A 53 -10.67 -5.37 -16.08
C THR A 53 -12.20 -5.39 -16.11
N MET A 54 -12.81 -4.78 -17.13
CA MET A 54 -14.26 -4.75 -17.29
C MET A 54 -14.86 -6.16 -17.43
N ARG A 55 -14.17 -7.07 -18.13
CA ARG A 55 -14.59 -8.47 -18.23
C ARG A 55 -14.55 -9.20 -16.89
N MET A 56 -13.56 -8.96 -16.04
CA MET A 56 -13.48 -9.57 -14.71
C MET A 56 -14.66 -9.18 -13.81
N PHE A 57 -15.15 -7.95 -13.92
CA PHE A 57 -16.35 -7.50 -13.22
C PHE A 57 -17.62 -8.14 -13.80
N SER A 58 -17.75 -8.21 -15.13
CA SER A 58 -18.89 -8.83 -15.81
C SER A 58 -19.00 -10.34 -15.55
N GLN A 59 -17.86 -11.02 -15.40
CA GLN A 59 -17.77 -12.47 -15.18
C GLN A 59 -17.75 -12.85 -13.69
N GLY A 60 -17.77 -11.90 -12.77
CA GLY A 60 -17.70 -12.16 -11.33
C GLY A 60 -16.32 -12.60 -10.81
N GLU A 61 -15.30 -12.63 -11.67
CA GLU A 61 -13.92 -13.01 -11.32
C GLU A 61 -13.26 -12.01 -10.34
N MET A 62 -13.69 -10.75 -10.36
CA MET A 62 -13.24 -9.76 -9.38
C MET A 62 -13.85 -10.01 -7.99
N THR A 63 -15.08 -10.53 -7.94
CA THR A 63 -15.69 -11.00 -6.68
C THR A 63 -14.93 -12.22 -6.14
N ALA A 64 -14.38 -13.07 -7.02
CA ALA A 64 -13.50 -14.17 -6.63
C ALA A 64 -12.11 -13.73 -6.12
N MET A 65 -11.62 -12.53 -6.47
CA MET A 65 -10.42 -11.94 -5.83
C MET A 65 -10.65 -11.56 -4.37
N SER A 66 -11.89 -11.24 -3.98
CA SER A 66 -12.23 -11.02 -2.56
C SER A 66 -12.77 -12.27 -1.87
N ALA A 67 -13.13 -13.31 -2.64
CA ALA A 67 -13.73 -14.55 -2.16
C ALA A 67 -12.78 -15.77 -2.23
N GLY A 68 -11.52 -15.56 -2.58
CA GLY A 68 -10.44 -16.55 -2.56
C GLY A 68 -9.85 -16.81 -1.16
N SER A 69 -10.62 -16.60 -0.10
CA SER A 69 -10.42 -17.30 1.16
C SER A 69 -11.60 -18.24 1.30
N GLU A 70 -11.33 -19.54 1.36
CA GLU A 70 -12.29 -20.63 1.48
C GLU A 70 -13.00 -20.64 2.86
N GLU A 71 -13.38 -19.47 3.37
CA GLU A 71 -14.29 -19.31 4.49
C GLU A 71 -15.49 -18.47 4.02
N GLU A 72 -16.59 -19.17 3.77
CA GLU A 72 -17.89 -18.58 3.43
C GLU A 72 -18.21 -17.40 4.35
N GLY A 73 -18.23 -16.18 3.78
CA GLY A 73 -18.94 -15.04 4.36
C GLY A 73 -18.14 -14.04 5.20
N LYS A 74 -16.82 -14.21 5.41
CA LYS A 74 -16.04 -13.21 6.16
C LYS A 74 -15.42 -12.18 5.22
N ARG A 75 -16.04 -11.00 5.11
CA ARG A 75 -15.41 -9.84 4.46
C ARG A 75 -14.10 -9.51 5.20
N PRO A 76 -12.99 -9.24 4.48
CA PRO A 76 -11.74 -8.87 5.14
C PRO A 76 -11.96 -7.64 6.02
N SER A 77 -11.42 -7.68 7.23
CA SER A 77 -11.45 -6.57 8.18
C SER A 77 -10.70 -5.36 7.63
N VAL A 78 -11.09 -4.16 8.05
CA VAL A 78 -10.37 -2.92 7.72
C VAL A 78 -8.89 -3.01 8.10
N SER A 79 -8.57 -3.68 9.21
CA SER A 79 -7.19 -3.93 9.62
C SER A 79 -6.41 -4.83 8.65
N GLU A 80 -7.04 -5.87 8.11
CA GLU A 80 -6.41 -6.78 7.14
C GLU A 80 -6.17 -6.07 5.81
N MET A 81 -7.13 -5.26 5.36
CA MET A 81 -6.97 -4.38 4.20
C MET A 81 -5.81 -3.39 4.41
N LEU A 82 -5.75 -2.74 5.57
CA LEU A 82 -4.69 -1.78 5.90
C LEU A 82 -3.30 -2.42 5.84
N GLU A 83 -3.13 -3.63 6.39
CA GLU A 83 -1.86 -4.36 6.27
C GLU A 83 -1.55 -4.76 4.81
N ALA A 84 -2.57 -5.11 4.02
CA ALA A 84 -2.38 -5.48 2.61
C ALA A 84 -1.93 -4.29 1.74
N ILE A 85 -2.40 -3.07 2.03
CA ILE A 85 -2.02 -1.86 1.29
C ILE A 85 -0.71 -1.23 1.80
N LYS A 86 -0.33 -1.48 3.06
CA LYS A 86 0.89 -0.96 3.68
C LYS A 86 2.14 -1.02 2.80
N PRO A 87 2.52 -2.14 2.15
CA PRO A 87 3.74 -2.22 1.35
C PRO A 87 3.75 -1.32 0.10
N TYR A 88 2.61 -0.74 -0.29
CA TYR A 88 2.51 0.16 -1.44
C TYR A 88 2.57 1.65 -1.07
N GLY A 89 2.55 1.98 0.23
CA GLY A 89 2.66 3.36 0.71
C GLY A 89 4.11 3.81 0.87
N ASN A 90 4.35 5.12 0.83
CA ASN A 90 5.63 5.70 1.22
C ASN A 90 5.88 5.58 2.74
N THR A 91 7.07 5.95 3.23
CA THR A 91 7.45 5.82 4.65
C THR A 91 6.45 6.46 5.60
N TYR A 92 5.96 7.66 5.27
CA TYR A 92 4.97 8.37 6.06
C TYR A 92 3.60 7.66 6.06
N GLU A 93 3.14 7.20 4.89
CA GLU A 93 1.89 6.45 4.77
C GLU A 93 1.94 5.11 5.51
N GLN A 94 3.09 4.42 5.49
CA GLN A 94 3.29 3.16 6.24
C GLN A 94 3.19 3.37 7.75
N GLU A 95 3.70 4.49 8.26
CA GLU A 95 3.58 4.85 9.68
C GLU A 95 2.12 5.17 10.05
N ILE A 96 1.40 5.91 9.21
CA ILE A 96 -0.04 6.19 9.40
C ILE A 96 -0.84 4.88 9.40
N ILE A 97 -0.59 4.01 8.42
CA ILE A 97 -1.28 2.73 8.29
C ILE A 97 -1.02 1.86 9.53
N SER A 98 0.21 1.84 10.03
CA SER A 98 0.57 1.11 11.25
C SER A 98 -0.17 1.66 12.47
N LEU A 99 -0.26 2.98 12.60
CA LEU A 99 -0.98 3.63 13.69
C LEU A 99 -2.48 3.28 13.66
N ILE A 100 -3.13 3.45 12.51
CA ILE A 100 -4.57 3.17 12.35
C ILE A 100 -4.85 1.67 12.53
N SER A 101 -3.97 0.79 12.04
CA SER A 101 -4.07 -0.66 12.23
C SER A 101 -4.00 -1.03 13.71
N ASN A 102 -3.05 -0.46 14.47
CA ASN A 102 -2.91 -0.69 15.91
C ASN A 102 -4.14 -0.19 16.69
N MET A 103 -4.65 1.00 16.36
CA MET A 103 -5.87 1.54 16.97
C MET A 103 -7.10 0.65 16.69
N THR A 104 -7.24 0.17 15.45
CA THR A 104 -8.36 -0.70 15.04
C THR A 104 -8.28 -2.07 15.73
N LYS A 105 -7.07 -2.55 16.01
CA LYS A 105 -6.81 -3.80 16.75
C LYS A 105 -6.92 -3.63 18.28
N GLY A 106 -7.20 -2.43 18.79
CA GLY A 106 -7.26 -2.14 20.22
C GLY A 106 -5.90 -2.18 20.93
N VAL A 107 -4.80 -2.14 20.17
CA VAL A 107 -3.44 -2.08 20.70
C VAL A 107 -3.09 -0.60 20.91
N SER A 108 -2.64 -0.23 22.10
CA SER A 108 -2.10 1.10 22.35
C SER A 108 -0.94 1.36 21.39
N ALA A 109 -1.08 2.35 20.51
CA ALA A 109 0.02 2.74 19.65
C ALA A 109 1.22 3.16 20.51
N PRO A 110 2.44 2.71 20.21
CA PRO A 110 3.65 3.16 20.89
C PRO A 110 3.67 4.69 20.95
N MET A 111 3.93 5.26 22.13
CA MET A 111 3.97 6.72 22.32
C MET A 111 4.95 7.40 21.37
N GLU A 112 6.03 6.71 20.98
CA GLU A 112 7.00 7.18 19.98
C GLU A 112 6.37 7.33 18.58
N GLN A 113 5.50 6.40 18.18
CA GLN A 113 4.77 6.52 16.91
C GLN A 113 3.80 7.69 16.95
N LEU A 114 3.12 7.91 18.08
CA LEU A 114 2.22 9.04 18.26
C LEU A 114 2.98 10.37 18.22
N LYS A 115 4.14 10.45 18.88
CA LYS A 115 5.01 11.64 18.91
C LYS A 115 5.40 12.12 17.51
N ASN A 116 5.69 11.21 16.58
CA ASN A 116 6.05 11.56 15.20
C ASN A 116 4.95 12.31 14.43
N PHE A 117 3.68 12.22 14.87
CA PHE A 117 2.55 12.92 14.27
C PHE A 117 2.15 14.21 14.99
N LEU A 118 2.80 14.54 16.11
CA LEU A 118 2.53 15.74 16.90
C LEU A 118 3.39 16.92 16.44
N SER A 119 2.97 18.14 16.77
CA SER A 119 3.79 19.32 16.52
C SER A 119 5.05 19.32 17.41
N PRO A 120 6.13 20.02 17.03
CA PRO A 120 7.36 20.09 17.84
C PRO A 120 7.10 20.60 19.26
N GLU A 121 6.14 21.51 19.42
CA GLU A 121 5.73 22.03 20.73
C GLU A 121 5.05 20.96 21.58
N GLN A 122 4.22 20.10 20.97
CA GLN A 122 3.54 19.00 21.66
C GLN A 122 4.50 17.88 22.05
N GLN A 123 5.49 17.58 21.20
CA GLN A 123 6.54 16.61 21.51
C GLN A 123 7.33 17.04 22.75
N SER A 124 7.78 18.30 22.80
CA SER A 124 8.52 18.84 23.95
C SER A 124 7.73 18.79 25.26
N ARG A 125 6.41 19.04 25.20
CA ARG A 125 5.53 18.90 26.36
C ARG A 125 5.46 17.46 26.86
N ILE A 126 5.35 16.48 25.96
CA ILE A 126 5.33 15.05 26.32
C ILE A 126 6.68 14.60 26.89
N ASP A 127 7.80 15.03 26.30
CA ASP A 127 9.14 14.70 26.80
C ASP A 127 9.35 15.24 28.22
N THR A 128 8.88 16.46 28.48
CA THR A 128 8.91 17.07 29.82
C THR A 128 8.10 16.24 30.82
N ILE A 129 6.91 15.80 30.44
CA ILE A 129 6.03 14.97 31.30
C ILE A 129 6.67 13.60 31.57
N GLN A 130 7.25 12.95 30.55
CA GLN A 130 7.96 11.68 30.71
C GLN A 130 9.15 11.82 31.66
N PHE A 131 9.93 12.89 31.51
CA PHE A 131 11.06 13.18 32.39
C PHE A 131 10.62 13.36 33.85
N MET A 132 9.54 14.11 34.10
CA MET A 132 9.01 14.32 35.44
C MET A 132 8.49 13.01 36.07
N MET A 133 7.82 12.14 35.29
CA MET A 133 7.38 10.83 35.79
C MET A 133 8.55 9.93 36.19
N GLN A 134 9.59 9.87 35.37
CA GLN A 134 10.79 9.07 35.67
C GLN A 134 11.52 9.59 36.91
N ALA A 135 11.69 10.92 37.02
CA ALA A 135 12.30 11.53 38.19
C ALA A 135 11.54 11.20 39.48
N MET A 136 10.19 11.20 39.44
CA MET A 136 9.38 10.80 40.58
C MET A 136 9.49 9.31 40.92
N GLN A 137 9.60 8.42 39.93
CA GLN A 137 9.78 6.99 40.17
C GLN A 137 11.16 6.65 40.76
N THR A 138 12.20 7.42 40.43
CA THR A 138 13.55 7.23 40.99
C THR A 138 13.73 7.76 42.42
N MET A 139 12.76 8.54 42.94
CA MET A 139 12.78 9.09 44.29
C MET A 139 11.98 8.28 45.32
N THR A 140 11.42 7.13 44.92
CA THR A 140 10.81 6.11 45.80
C THR A 140 11.62 4.83 45.77
#